data_AF-A0A9P6LUH4-F1
#
_entry.id   AF-A0A9P6LUH4-F1
#
_cell.length_a   1.000
_cell.length_b   1.000
_cell.length_c   1.000
_cell.angle_alpha   90.00
_cell.angle_beta   90.00
_cell.angle_gamma   90.00
#
_symmetry.space_group_name_H-M   'P 1'
#
loop_
_entity.id
_entity.type
_entity.pdbx_description
1 polymer ?
#
loop_
_entity_poly.entity_id
_entity_poly.type
_entity_poly.pdbx_seq_one_letter_code
_entity_poly.pdbx_strand_id
1 'polypeptide(L)'
;MEESYIWRKLTSYYGETKYNGTPQSIQRDRTIFNKPFKRWYIAPAAMAFQAICGSVYAWSVFNRPIDVAIYGSDQKVAPITFYINIGCLGIAASLLGPWLERNGPRKAGTIGGTLFCFGHWIAALGIHFKSMPLVFFGYGVVSGLGLGLCYISPISALQKWFPEKKGFGAGLSVCGFGIGGLICAKIPLPLIKAIGLTRTFLVIGATYWVILMMCAFVFRFPPPERTRTRGPIFRNGTVFITRKKQRYGYGSANDEKTLPSMMGGDSKLAPQNRMEFEPAIDLTLREALTTYEYLGMYMMFLANLVSGLVILSRLADMVINVFEKSPDTASTVVAINGGFNFVGRLMFSSLSDVIGRKPSYLVMLGTQVIILAILPLIFVTKNYWAFLLAIWTLTCAYGGGFGTIPAFIHDLFGMHNISGLHGILLTAWSIAGVGGGVLFTLIYNHLIRAHGYTASSPEVYNTNFYWLCACAAIGFVVLLFVRSNVRDRLLPRVSGEVTRLRLFGRILRVEKTGTFRVEIKYLRREEEEKEWGSFWQASILKRILLSLFLL
;
A
#
# COMPACT_ATOMS: atom_id res chain seq x y z
N MET A 1 36.89 -9.18 -7.55
CA MET A 1 35.96 -10.26 -7.18
C MET A 1 34.87 -10.30 -8.23
N GLU A 2 34.78 -11.38 -9.02
CA GLU A 2 33.68 -11.54 -9.98
C GLU A 2 32.35 -11.65 -9.22
N GLU A 3 31.36 -10.83 -9.58
CA GLU A 3 30.01 -11.00 -9.04
C GLU A 3 29.48 -12.38 -9.43
N SER A 4 28.96 -13.13 -8.45
CA SER A 4 28.40 -14.45 -8.69
C SER A 4 27.25 -14.38 -9.72
N TYR A 5 27.06 -15.44 -10.50
CA TYR A 5 25.98 -15.52 -11.50
C TYR A 5 24.60 -15.24 -10.90
N ILE A 6 24.35 -15.73 -9.68
CA ILE A 6 23.12 -15.48 -8.92
C ILE A 6 22.95 -13.99 -8.65
N TRP A 7 24.04 -13.31 -8.23
CA TRP A 7 23.99 -11.88 -7.96
C TRP A 7 23.71 -11.06 -9.22
N ARG A 8 24.30 -11.42 -10.36
CA ARG A 8 24.00 -10.80 -11.67
C ARG A 8 22.53 -10.99 -12.09
N LYS A 9 21.96 -12.18 -11.89
CA LYS A 9 20.54 -12.44 -12.16
C LYS A 9 19.63 -11.61 -11.25
N LEU A 10 19.95 -11.50 -9.96
CA LEU A 10 19.18 -10.71 -9.01
C LEU A 10 19.27 -9.21 -9.31
N THR A 11 20.46 -8.68 -9.58
CA THR A 11 20.65 -7.27 -9.94
C THR A 11 19.93 -6.92 -11.25
N SER A 12 19.94 -7.82 -12.23
CA SER A 12 19.15 -7.68 -13.47
C SER A 12 17.65 -7.71 -13.18
N TYR A 13 17.18 -8.66 -12.37
CA TYR A 13 15.76 -8.83 -12.06
C TYR A 13 15.17 -7.65 -11.29
N TYR A 14 15.94 -7.04 -10.38
CA TYR A 14 15.57 -5.83 -9.65
C TYR A 14 16.09 -4.54 -10.32
N GLY A 15 16.56 -4.61 -11.57
CA GLY A 15 17.03 -3.47 -12.35
C GLY A 15 15.89 -2.72 -13.06
N GLU A 16 15.79 -2.87 -14.38
CA GLU A 16 14.75 -2.24 -15.19
C GLU A 16 13.49 -3.12 -15.26
N THR A 17 12.33 -2.55 -14.89
CA THR A 17 11.04 -3.28 -14.85
C THR A 17 10.02 -2.76 -15.86
N LYS A 18 10.42 -1.91 -16.82
CA LYS A 18 9.49 -1.26 -17.75
C LYS A 18 8.59 -2.26 -18.49
N TYR A 19 7.29 -1.96 -18.49
CA TYR A 19 6.33 -2.65 -19.33
C TYR A 19 6.48 -2.19 -20.78
N ASN A 20 7.01 -3.05 -21.64
CA ASN A 20 7.16 -2.71 -23.06
C ASN A 20 5.93 -3.11 -23.89
N GLY A 21 5.23 -4.20 -23.53
CA GLY A 21 4.07 -4.73 -24.26
C GLY A 21 4.40 -5.11 -25.72
N THR A 22 3.76 -6.15 -26.26
CA THR A 22 3.79 -6.33 -27.72
C THR A 22 2.76 -5.40 -28.38
N PRO A 23 2.97 -4.96 -29.64
CA PRO A 23 1.98 -4.15 -30.36
C PRO A 23 0.57 -4.78 -30.33
N GLN A 24 0.48 -6.10 -30.47
CA GLN A 24 -0.78 -6.85 -30.40
C GLN A 24 -1.41 -6.77 -28.99
N SER A 25 -0.60 -6.88 -27.92
CA SER A 25 -1.11 -6.76 -26.55
C SER A 25 -1.65 -5.36 -26.25
N ILE A 26 -0.98 -4.31 -26.75
CA ILE A 26 -1.41 -2.93 -26.61
C ILE A 26 -2.73 -2.71 -27.35
N GLN A 27 -2.87 -3.22 -28.57
CA GLN A 27 -4.10 -3.12 -29.36
C GLN A 27 -5.26 -3.85 -28.68
N ARG A 28 -5.03 -5.07 -28.17
CA ARG A 28 -6.03 -5.83 -27.41
C ARG A 28 -6.48 -5.08 -26.15
N ASP A 29 -5.56 -4.40 -25.48
CA ASP A 29 -5.87 -3.71 -24.23
C ASP A 29 -6.60 -2.37 -24.44
N ARG A 30 -6.67 -1.86 -25.69
CA ARG A 30 -7.46 -0.67 -26.05
C ARG A 30 -8.97 -0.92 -26.03
N THR A 31 -9.43 -2.16 -26.17
CA THR A 31 -10.86 -2.49 -26.25
C THR A 31 -11.27 -3.57 -25.24
N ILE A 32 -12.56 -3.62 -24.96
CA ILE A 32 -13.22 -4.72 -24.25
C ILE A 32 -14.55 -4.99 -24.95
N PHE A 33 -14.80 -6.26 -25.30
CA PHE A 33 -15.98 -6.63 -26.12
C PHE A 33 -16.14 -5.74 -27.36
N ASN A 34 -15.04 -5.52 -28.09
CA ASN A 34 -14.94 -4.64 -29.28
C ASN A 34 -15.32 -3.17 -29.06
N LYS A 35 -15.52 -2.71 -27.82
CA LYS A 35 -15.77 -1.31 -27.48
C LYS A 35 -14.51 -0.66 -26.87
N PRO A 36 -14.29 0.66 -27.03
CA PRO A 36 -13.18 1.36 -26.39
C PRO A 36 -13.20 1.18 -24.87
N PHE A 37 -12.04 0.87 -24.29
CA PHE A 37 -11.93 0.63 -22.86
C PHE A 37 -12.05 1.93 -22.05
N LYS A 38 -12.94 1.95 -21.04
CA LYS A 38 -13.09 3.08 -20.11
C LYS A 38 -12.43 2.74 -18.78
N ARG A 39 -11.68 3.71 -18.23
CA ARG A 39 -10.92 3.56 -16.96
C ARG A 39 -11.78 3.09 -15.77
N TRP A 40 -13.04 3.51 -15.75
CA TRP A 40 -13.99 3.20 -14.68
C TRP A 40 -14.39 1.74 -14.60
N TYR A 41 -14.15 0.93 -15.63
CA TYR A 41 -14.40 -0.52 -15.56
C TYR A 41 -13.46 -1.22 -14.57
N ILE A 42 -12.26 -0.69 -14.34
CA ILE A 42 -11.27 -1.31 -13.46
C ILE A 42 -11.66 -1.15 -11.99
N ALA A 43 -12.27 -0.03 -11.60
CA ALA A 43 -12.59 0.26 -10.21
C ALA A 43 -13.49 -0.81 -9.53
N PRO A 44 -14.69 -1.13 -10.05
CA PRO A 44 -15.53 -2.16 -9.43
C PRO A 44 -14.90 -3.55 -9.52
N ALA A 45 -14.21 -3.88 -10.62
CA ALA A 45 -13.50 -5.14 -10.76
C ALA A 45 -12.38 -5.28 -9.71
N ALA A 46 -11.60 -4.22 -9.47
CA ALA A 46 -10.55 -4.20 -8.45
C ALA A 46 -11.12 -4.31 -7.04
N MET A 47 -12.21 -3.60 -6.74
CA MET A 47 -12.87 -3.68 -5.43
C MET A 47 -13.39 -5.08 -5.15
N ALA A 48 -14.10 -5.71 -6.11
CA ALA A 48 -14.59 -7.07 -5.97
C ALA A 48 -13.44 -8.08 -5.84
N PHE A 49 -12.41 -7.97 -6.69
CA PHE A 49 -11.23 -8.81 -6.63
C PHE A 49 -10.55 -8.74 -5.26
N GLN A 50 -10.35 -7.53 -4.74
CA GLN A 50 -9.75 -7.31 -3.42
C GLN A 50 -10.66 -7.74 -2.28
N ALA A 51 -11.98 -7.65 -2.41
CA ALA A 51 -12.91 -8.15 -1.39
C ALA A 51 -12.80 -9.67 -1.22
N ILE A 52 -12.69 -10.42 -2.32
CA ILE A 52 -12.42 -11.86 -2.27
C ILE A 52 -11.07 -12.14 -1.62
N CYS A 53 -10.03 -11.37 -1.95
CA CYS A 53 -8.71 -11.50 -1.33
C CYS A 53 -8.74 -11.16 0.18
N GLY A 54 -9.50 -10.14 0.56
CA GLY A 54 -9.71 -9.71 1.94
C GLY A 54 -10.47 -10.72 2.80
N SER A 55 -11.10 -11.73 2.19
CA SER A 55 -11.71 -12.85 2.92
C SER A 55 -10.72 -13.62 3.79
N VAL A 56 -9.40 -13.48 3.57
CA VAL A 56 -8.36 -14.04 4.43
C VAL A 56 -8.51 -13.61 5.90
N TYR A 57 -9.05 -12.41 6.16
CA TYR A 57 -9.32 -11.94 7.52
C TYR A 57 -10.46 -12.70 8.22
N ALA A 58 -11.29 -13.41 7.45
CA ALA A 58 -12.32 -14.29 8.00
C ALA A 58 -11.78 -15.69 8.38
N TRP A 59 -10.48 -15.94 8.26
CA TRP A 59 -9.87 -17.23 8.60
C TRP A 59 -10.22 -17.71 10.01
N SER A 60 -10.34 -16.78 10.97
CA SER A 60 -10.62 -17.11 12.37
C SER A 60 -11.91 -17.90 12.57
N VAL A 61 -12.89 -17.77 11.66
CA VAL A 61 -14.14 -18.53 11.66
C VAL A 61 -13.90 -20.03 11.45
N PHE A 62 -12.83 -20.40 10.75
CA PHE A 62 -12.47 -21.79 10.48
C PHE A 62 -11.61 -22.44 11.58
N ASN A 63 -11.04 -21.67 12.52
CA ASN A 63 -10.08 -22.19 13.49
C ASN A 63 -10.61 -23.41 14.25
N ARG A 64 -11.70 -23.24 15.01
CA ARG A 64 -12.32 -24.32 15.79
C ARG A 64 -12.87 -25.45 14.91
N PRO A 65 -13.62 -25.18 13.82
CA PRO A 65 -14.08 -26.24 12.92
C PRO A 65 -12.96 -27.13 12.36
N ILE A 66 -11.81 -26.54 11.98
CA ILE A 66 -10.67 -27.28 11.46
C ILE A 66 -10.02 -28.13 12.55
N ASP A 67 -9.72 -27.54 13.72
CA ASP A 67 -9.07 -28.28 14.81
C ASP A 67 -9.94 -29.46 15.27
N VAL A 68 -11.25 -29.26 15.42
CA VAL A 68 -12.18 -30.34 15.78
C VAL A 68 -12.28 -31.40 14.68
N ALA A 69 -12.28 -31.03 13.40
CA ALA A 69 -12.35 -31.99 12.31
C ALA A 69 -11.09 -32.87 12.20
N ILE A 70 -9.92 -32.32 12.50
CA ILE A 70 -8.63 -32.99 12.37
C ILE A 70 -8.25 -33.75 13.65
N TYR A 71 -8.37 -33.11 14.81
CA TYR A 71 -7.87 -33.61 16.10
C TYR A 71 -8.97 -34.07 17.06
N GLY A 72 -10.26 -33.85 16.73
CA GLY A 72 -11.38 -34.14 17.63
C GLY A 72 -11.55 -33.15 18.79
N SER A 73 -10.68 -32.14 18.90
CA SER A 73 -10.70 -31.13 19.97
C SER A 73 -10.10 -29.80 19.49
N ASP A 74 -10.34 -28.71 20.23
CA ASP A 74 -9.85 -27.36 19.90
C ASP A 74 -8.40 -27.16 20.36
N GLN A 75 -7.44 -27.56 19.53
CA GLN A 75 -6.00 -27.56 19.82
C GLN A 75 -5.31 -26.20 19.61
N LYS A 76 -6.02 -25.20 19.05
CA LYS A 76 -5.48 -23.88 18.69
C LYS A 76 -4.33 -23.93 17.67
N VAL A 77 -4.35 -24.91 16.76
CA VAL A 77 -3.32 -25.11 15.74
C VAL A 77 -3.70 -24.43 14.42
N ALA A 78 -4.98 -24.45 14.05
CA ALA A 78 -5.51 -23.79 12.86
C ALA A 78 -5.17 -22.29 12.68
N PRO A 79 -5.04 -21.46 13.73
CA PRO A 79 -4.59 -20.08 13.59
C PRO A 79 -3.21 -19.92 12.92
N ILE A 80 -2.32 -20.92 13.04
CA ILE A 80 -0.96 -20.88 12.47
C ILE A 80 -1.01 -20.74 10.94
N THR A 81 -2.00 -21.36 10.29
CA THR A 81 -2.20 -21.31 8.84
C THR A 81 -2.31 -19.87 8.32
N PHE A 82 -2.98 -18.98 9.06
CA PHE A 82 -3.11 -17.57 8.68
C PHE A 82 -1.76 -16.86 8.70
N TYR A 83 -0.93 -17.09 9.72
CA TYR A 83 0.40 -16.49 9.79
C TYR A 83 1.31 -16.96 8.65
N ILE A 84 1.26 -18.25 8.30
CA ILE A 84 1.97 -18.78 7.14
C ILE A 84 1.48 -18.09 5.86
N ASN A 85 0.16 -17.92 5.69
CA ASN A 85 -0.43 -17.24 4.53
C ASN A 85 0.07 -15.81 4.38
N ILE A 86 -0.02 -15.00 5.43
CA ILE A 86 0.42 -13.61 5.41
C ILE A 86 1.95 -13.50 5.24
N GLY A 87 2.73 -14.46 5.75
CA GLY A 87 4.15 -14.58 5.47
C GLY A 87 4.44 -14.81 3.98
N CYS A 88 3.78 -15.81 3.39
CA CYS A 88 3.92 -16.14 1.97
C CYS A 88 3.41 -15.03 1.04
N LEU A 89 2.39 -14.27 1.45
CA LEU A 89 1.90 -13.09 0.74
C LEU A 89 3.02 -12.07 0.50
N GLY A 90 3.72 -11.66 1.56
CA GLY A 90 4.78 -10.66 1.43
C GLY A 90 5.96 -11.16 0.61
N ILE A 91 6.32 -12.44 0.76
CA ILE A 91 7.37 -13.08 -0.06
C ILE A 91 6.96 -13.03 -1.54
N ALA A 92 5.76 -13.50 -1.89
CA ALA A 92 5.29 -13.46 -3.27
C ALA A 92 5.19 -12.05 -3.83
N ALA A 93 4.67 -11.09 -3.06
CA ALA A 93 4.57 -9.70 -3.49
C ALA A 93 5.97 -9.10 -3.80
N SER A 94 6.97 -9.36 -2.94
CA SER A 94 8.34 -8.87 -3.13
C SER A 94 9.02 -9.47 -4.36
N LEU A 95 8.88 -10.79 -4.54
CA LEU A 95 9.52 -11.52 -5.63
C LEU A 95 8.82 -11.28 -6.97
N LEU A 96 7.49 -11.21 -6.99
CA LEU A 96 6.71 -11.19 -8.22
C LEU A 96 6.22 -9.80 -8.63
N GLY A 97 6.39 -8.78 -7.78
CA GLY A 97 6.14 -7.38 -8.12
C GLY A 97 6.87 -6.90 -9.39
N PRO A 98 8.19 -7.13 -9.51
CA PRO A 98 8.94 -6.79 -10.73
C PRO A 98 8.48 -7.57 -11.96
N TRP A 99 8.12 -8.85 -11.80
CA TRP A 99 7.58 -9.67 -12.89
C TRP A 99 6.21 -9.18 -13.35
N LEU A 100 5.34 -8.78 -12.41
CA LEU A 100 4.02 -8.21 -12.70
C LEU A 100 4.16 -6.95 -13.54
N GLU A 101 5.06 -6.05 -13.15
CA GLU A 101 5.31 -4.81 -13.88
C GLU A 101 5.65 -5.09 -15.36
N ARG A 102 6.45 -6.13 -15.64
CA ARG A 102 6.84 -6.54 -17.00
C ARG A 102 5.75 -7.28 -17.77
N ASN A 103 4.88 -8.03 -17.09
CA ASN A 103 3.92 -8.94 -17.74
C ASN A 103 2.48 -8.42 -17.76
N GLY A 104 2.17 -7.41 -16.95
CA GLY A 104 0.88 -6.77 -16.86
C GLY A 104 -0.05 -7.39 -15.81
N PRO A 105 -1.08 -6.62 -15.39
CA PRO A 105 -1.91 -6.93 -14.23
C PRO A 105 -2.86 -8.10 -14.50
N ARG A 106 -3.34 -8.28 -15.73
CA ARG A 106 -4.24 -9.40 -16.10
C ARG A 106 -3.59 -10.76 -15.81
N LYS A 107 -2.38 -10.97 -16.34
CA LYS A 107 -1.66 -12.24 -16.16
C LYS A 107 -1.38 -12.51 -14.68
N ALA A 108 -0.93 -11.49 -13.95
CA ALA A 108 -0.70 -11.60 -12.52
C ALA A 108 -1.97 -11.91 -11.72
N GLY A 109 -3.09 -11.26 -12.05
CA GLY A 109 -4.39 -11.50 -11.42
C GLY A 109 -4.91 -12.92 -11.69
N THR A 110 -4.75 -13.42 -12.92
CA THR A 110 -5.15 -14.80 -13.28
C THR A 110 -4.31 -15.85 -12.55
N ILE A 111 -2.98 -15.70 -12.54
CA ILE A 111 -2.09 -16.66 -11.86
C ILE A 111 -2.31 -16.59 -10.35
N GLY A 112 -2.32 -15.37 -9.79
CA GLY A 112 -2.54 -15.15 -8.36
C GLY A 112 -3.88 -15.71 -7.90
N GLY A 113 -4.97 -15.41 -8.61
CA GLY A 113 -6.30 -15.89 -8.25
C GLY A 113 -6.46 -17.40 -8.39
N THR A 114 -5.79 -18.00 -9.38
CA THR A 114 -5.75 -19.47 -9.52
C THR A 114 -5.00 -20.11 -8.36
N LEU A 115 -3.81 -19.61 -7.99
CA LEU A 115 -3.07 -20.12 -6.83
C LEU A 115 -3.83 -19.92 -5.52
N PHE A 116 -4.45 -18.75 -5.33
CA PHE A 116 -5.26 -18.44 -4.15
C PHE A 116 -6.37 -19.48 -3.94
N CYS A 117 -7.14 -19.79 -4.98
CA CYS A 117 -8.23 -20.76 -4.93
C CYS A 117 -7.75 -22.21 -4.92
N PHE A 118 -6.69 -22.53 -5.66
CA PHE A 118 -6.10 -23.87 -5.64
C PHE A 118 -5.61 -24.25 -4.23
N GLY A 119 -5.05 -23.27 -3.49
CA GLY A 119 -4.72 -23.44 -2.09
C GLY A 119 -5.92 -23.78 -1.19
N HIS A 120 -7.13 -23.25 -1.48
CA HIS A 120 -8.35 -23.65 -0.76
C HIS A 120 -8.73 -25.10 -1.04
N TRP A 121 -8.55 -25.58 -2.26
CA TRP A 121 -8.84 -26.97 -2.62
C TRP A 121 -7.83 -27.94 -2.02
N ILE A 122 -6.54 -27.59 -1.98
CA ILE A 122 -5.54 -28.38 -1.24
C ILE A 122 -5.89 -28.41 0.26
N ALA A 123 -6.31 -27.30 0.84
CA ALA A 123 -6.75 -27.28 2.23
C ALA A 123 -7.99 -28.16 2.47
N ALA A 124 -8.92 -28.22 1.50
CA ALA A 124 -10.04 -29.16 1.56
C ALA A 124 -9.56 -30.63 1.62
N LEU A 125 -8.55 -31.00 0.81
CA LEU A 125 -7.90 -32.31 0.88
C LEU A 125 -7.23 -32.54 2.25
N GLY A 126 -6.54 -31.53 2.78
CA GLY A 126 -5.96 -31.58 4.12
C GLY A 126 -6.99 -31.87 5.20
N ILE A 127 -8.14 -31.20 5.16
CA ILE A 127 -9.25 -31.46 6.09
C ILE A 127 -9.83 -32.86 5.88
N HIS A 128 -10.01 -33.29 4.62
CA HIS A 128 -10.55 -34.62 4.30
C HIS A 128 -9.68 -35.76 4.85
N PHE A 129 -8.36 -35.66 4.67
CA PHE A 129 -7.38 -36.63 5.15
C PHE A 129 -6.91 -36.38 6.59
N LYS A 130 -7.52 -35.41 7.30
CA LYS A 130 -7.12 -35.01 8.66
C LYS A 130 -5.63 -34.69 8.79
N SER A 131 -5.06 -34.00 7.80
CA SER A 131 -3.66 -33.61 7.72
C SER A 131 -3.50 -32.10 7.84
N MET A 132 -3.13 -31.63 9.03
CA MET A 132 -2.85 -30.21 9.29
C MET A 132 -1.66 -29.66 8.47
N PRO A 133 -0.55 -30.40 8.26
CA PRO A 133 0.52 -29.96 7.37
C PRO A 133 0.02 -29.67 5.94
N LEU A 134 -0.95 -30.45 5.45
CA LEU A 134 -1.54 -30.20 4.12
C LEU A 134 -2.42 -28.94 4.10
N VAL A 135 -3.08 -28.61 5.22
CA VAL A 135 -3.78 -27.32 5.38
C VAL A 135 -2.79 -26.15 5.41
N PHE A 136 -1.67 -26.28 6.13
CA PHE A 136 -0.58 -25.31 6.12
C PHE A 136 0.01 -25.11 4.73
N PHE A 137 0.23 -26.19 4.00
CA PHE A 137 0.73 -26.10 2.63
C PHE A 137 -0.29 -25.48 1.67
N GLY A 138 -1.53 -25.96 1.69
CA GLY A 138 -2.60 -25.51 0.80
C GLY A 138 -3.01 -24.06 1.06
N TYR A 139 -3.63 -23.79 2.21
CA TYR A 139 -4.12 -22.45 2.52
C TYR A 139 -3.00 -21.53 2.99
N GLY A 140 -2.03 -22.03 3.75
CA GLY A 140 -0.89 -21.19 4.17
C GLY A 140 -0.02 -20.83 2.98
N VAL A 141 0.70 -21.79 2.42
CA VAL A 141 1.73 -21.50 1.40
C VAL A 141 1.12 -21.17 0.04
N VAL A 142 0.40 -22.10 -0.59
CA VAL A 142 -0.07 -21.95 -1.97
C VAL A 142 -1.04 -20.78 -2.10
N SER A 143 -2.02 -20.70 -1.19
CA SER A 143 -2.97 -19.58 -1.20
C SER A 143 -2.30 -18.25 -0.87
N GLY A 144 -1.37 -18.21 0.10
CA GLY A 144 -0.63 -17.00 0.46
C GLY A 144 0.23 -16.46 -0.68
N LEU A 145 0.92 -17.34 -1.43
CA LEU A 145 1.67 -16.93 -2.63
C LEU A 145 0.74 -16.32 -3.70
N GLY A 146 -0.42 -16.94 -3.92
CA GLY A 146 -1.45 -16.41 -4.82
C GLY A 146 -1.98 -15.05 -4.36
N LEU A 147 -2.22 -14.90 -3.05
CA LEU A 147 -2.72 -13.69 -2.43
C LEU A 147 -1.76 -12.50 -2.61
N GLY A 148 -0.44 -12.75 -2.55
CA GLY A 148 0.58 -11.73 -2.80
C GLY A 148 0.43 -11.09 -4.20
N LEU A 149 0.35 -11.92 -5.24
CA LEU A 149 0.11 -11.47 -6.62
C LEU A 149 -1.24 -10.79 -6.79
N CYS A 150 -2.27 -11.38 -6.19
CA CYS A 150 -3.62 -10.84 -6.21
C CYS A 150 -3.67 -9.42 -5.65
N TYR A 151 -2.98 -9.17 -4.54
CA TYR A 151 -3.00 -7.88 -3.88
C TYR A 151 -2.40 -6.77 -4.76
N ILE A 152 -1.24 -7.02 -5.37
CA ILE A 152 -0.52 -5.99 -6.14
C ILE A 152 -1.11 -5.74 -7.54
N SER A 153 -1.82 -6.70 -8.13
CA SER A 153 -2.36 -6.63 -9.49
C SER A 153 -3.30 -5.45 -9.76
N PRO A 154 -4.45 -5.30 -9.08
CA PRO A 154 -5.37 -4.19 -9.32
C PRO A 154 -4.76 -2.83 -8.98
N ILE A 155 -3.86 -2.78 -7.99
CA ILE A 155 -3.19 -1.55 -7.54
C ILE A 155 -2.31 -0.98 -8.65
N SER A 156 -1.49 -1.84 -9.26
CA SER A 156 -0.64 -1.45 -10.39
C SER A 156 -1.44 -0.88 -11.57
N ALA A 157 -2.64 -1.43 -11.82
CA ALA A 157 -3.50 -0.97 -12.89
C ALA A 157 -4.15 0.37 -12.55
N LEU A 158 -4.84 0.47 -11.41
CA LEU A 158 -5.60 1.67 -11.04
C LEU A 158 -4.72 2.90 -10.86
N GLN A 159 -3.52 2.75 -10.28
CA GLN A 159 -2.57 3.86 -10.16
C GLN A 159 -2.23 4.50 -11.51
N LYS A 160 -2.09 3.68 -12.56
CA LYS A 160 -1.77 4.17 -13.91
C LYS A 160 -2.99 4.76 -14.63
N TRP A 161 -4.20 4.33 -14.30
CA TRP A 161 -5.44 4.81 -14.91
C TRP A 161 -6.00 6.09 -14.29
N PHE A 162 -5.56 6.42 -13.07
CA PHE A 162 -5.95 7.62 -12.32
C PHE A 162 -4.74 8.49 -11.94
N PRO A 163 -3.94 8.98 -12.91
CA PRO A 163 -2.75 9.78 -12.63
C PRO A 163 -3.09 11.15 -12.03
N GLU A 164 -4.31 11.66 -12.25
CA GLU A 164 -4.74 12.98 -11.75
C GLU A 164 -5.16 12.92 -10.27
N LYS A 165 -5.65 11.78 -9.80
CA LYS A 165 -6.10 11.53 -8.42
C LYS A 165 -5.51 10.23 -7.91
N LYS A 166 -4.19 10.24 -7.74
CA LYS A 166 -3.38 9.04 -7.43
C LYS A 166 -3.85 8.39 -6.12
N GLY A 167 -4.19 9.19 -5.12
CA GLY A 167 -4.69 8.75 -3.82
C GLY A 167 -6.08 8.13 -3.89
N PHE A 168 -7.02 8.77 -4.58
CA PHE A 168 -8.34 8.18 -4.84
C PHE A 168 -8.24 6.85 -5.59
N GLY A 169 -7.43 6.80 -6.66
CA GLY A 169 -7.18 5.58 -7.43
C GLY A 169 -6.53 4.48 -6.58
N ALA A 170 -5.64 4.83 -5.65
CA ALA A 170 -5.01 3.89 -4.73
C ALA A 170 -6.04 3.31 -3.75
N GLY A 171 -6.83 4.18 -3.14
CA GLY A 171 -7.90 3.80 -2.20
C GLY A 171 -8.89 2.82 -2.82
N LEU A 172 -9.42 3.15 -4.00
CA LEU A 172 -10.31 2.26 -4.74
C LEU A 172 -9.69 0.89 -5.03
N SER A 173 -8.38 0.85 -5.25
CA SER A 173 -7.66 -0.39 -5.58
C SER A 173 -7.42 -1.32 -4.41
N VAL A 174 -7.64 -0.86 -3.17
CA VAL A 174 -7.36 -1.65 -1.96
C VAL A 174 -8.50 -1.64 -0.95
N CYS A 175 -9.47 -0.73 -1.03
CA CYS A 175 -10.55 -0.60 -0.06
C CYS A 175 -11.36 -1.90 0.05
N GLY A 176 -11.60 -2.57 -1.09
CA GLY A 176 -12.25 -3.89 -1.14
C GLY A 176 -11.64 -4.91 -0.18
N PHE A 177 -10.31 -4.89 0.00
CA PHE A 177 -9.63 -5.80 0.92
C PHE A 177 -10.09 -5.61 2.38
N GLY A 178 -10.35 -4.35 2.79
CA GLY A 178 -10.82 -4.03 4.14
C GLY A 178 -12.22 -4.56 4.44
N ILE A 179 -13.14 -4.48 3.47
CA ILE A 179 -14.52 -4.95 3.64
C ILE A 179 -14.68 -6.46 3.40
N GLY A 180 -13.71 -7.10 2.71
CA GLY A 180 -13.74 -8.53 2.40
C GLY A 180 -13.92 -9.42 3.63
N GLY A 181 -13.19 -9.15 4.71
CA GLY A 181 -13.32 -9.89 5.97
C GLY A 181 -14.72 -9.79 6.57
N LEU A 182 -15.37 -8.62 6.48
CA LEU A 182 -16.73 -8.40 6.97
C LEU A 182 -17.75 -9.21 6.17
N ILE A 183 -17.73 -9.10 4.84
CA ILE A 183 -18.71 -9.75 3.96
C ILE A 183 -18.52 -11.27 4.00
N CYS A 184 -17.26 -11.73 3.89
CA CYS A 184 -16.97 -13.15 3.76
C CYS A 184 -17.04 -13.92 5.08
N ALA A 185 -16.92 -13.29 6.26
CA ALA A 185 -16.99 -13.99 7.54
C ALA A 185 -18.34 -14.62 7.87
N LYS A 186 -19.43 -14.18 7.23
CA LYS A 186 -20.78 -14.70 7.48
C LYS A 186 -21.11 -15.95 6.64
N ILE A 187 -20.29 -16.28 5.63
CA ILE A 187 -20.53 -17.37 4.68
C ILE A 187 -20.11 -18.75 5.24
N PRO A 188 -18.96 -18.92 5.91
CA PRO A 188 -18.45 -20.24 6.30
C PRO A 188 -19.37 -21.06 7.19
N LEU A 189 -19.85 -20.53 8.32
CA LEU A 189 -20.59 -21.34 9.30
C LEU A 189 -21.92 -21.89 8.77
N PRO A 190 -22.77 -21.10 8.08
CA PRO A 190 -23.97 -21.64 7.43
C PRO A 190 -23.64 -22.72 6.40
N LEU A 191 -22.56 -22.53 5.61
CA LEU A 191 -22.17 -23.48 4.58
C LEU A 191 -21.61 -24.78 5.19
N ILE A 192 -20.83 -24.70 6.27
CA ILE A 192 -20.34 -25.86 7.03
C ILE A 192 -21.52 -26.66 7.57
N LYS A 193 -22.55 -26.00 8.11
CA LYS A 193 -23.75 -26.66 8.61
C LYS A 193 -24.52 -27.39 7.49
N ALA A 194 -24.57 -26.81 6.30
CA ALA A 194 -25.35 -27.35 5.18
C ALA A 194 -24.64 -28.49 4.44
N ILE A 195 -23.34 -28.35 4.15
CA ILE A 195 -22.60 -29.26 3.25
C ILE A 195 -21.32 -29.83 3.87
N GLY A 196 -21.01 -29.50 5.13
CA GLY A 196 -19.80 -29.93 5.81
C GLY A 196 -18.57 -29.07 5.49
N LEU A 197 -17.53 -29.21 6.30
CA LEU A 197 -16.32 -28.37 6.26
C LEU A 197 -15.50 -28.56 4.98
N THR A 198 -15.22 -29.80 4.58
CA THR A 198 -14.45 -30.08 3.35
C THR A 198 -15.12 -29.49 2.12
N ARG A 199 -16.43 -29.73 1.93
CA ARG A 199 -17.17 -29.22 0.76
C ARG A 199 -17.29 -27.69 0.79
N THR A 200 -17.35 -27.08 1.97
CA THR A 200 -17.30 -25.62 2.13
C THR A 200 -16.05 -25.03 1.49
N PHE A 201 -14.87 -25.58 1.74
CA PHE A 201 -13.62 -25.11 1.11
C PHE A 201 -13.62 -25.29 -0.42
N LEU A 202 -14.19 -26.39 -0.93
CA LEU A 202 -14.32 -26.61 -2.38
C LEU A 202 -15.22 -25.57 -3.04
N VAL A 203 -16.42 -25.36 -2.48
CA VAL A 203 -17.42 -24.41 -3.00
C VAL A 203 -16.89 -22.99 -2.93
N ILE A 204 -16.36 -22.56 -1.76
CA ILE A 204 -15.78 -21.21 -1.61
C ILE A 204 -14.64 -21.01 -2.61
N GLY A 205 -13.70 -21.96 -2.73
CA GLY A 205 -12.60 -21.88 -3.68
C GLY A 205 -13.07 -21.75 -5.13
N ALA A 206 -14.10 -22.50 -5.53
CA ALA A 206 -14.66 -22.43 -6.88
C ALA A 206 -15.39 -21.11 -7.16
N THR A 207 -16.23 -20.65 -6.23
CA THR A 207 -16.92 -19.37 -6.34
C THR A 207 -15.93 -18.22 -6.41
N TYR A 208 -14.91 -18.21 -5.55
CA TYR A 208 -13.85 -17.21 -5.57
C TYR A 208 -13.08 -17.24 -6.89
N TRP A 209 -12.77 -18.41 -7.42
CA TRP A 209 -12.03 -18.53 -8.67
C TRP A 209 -12.79 -17.90 -9.84
N VAL A 210 -14.09 -18.19 -9.98
CA VAL A 210 -14.93 -17.60 -11.04
C VAL A 210 -14.96 -16.08 -10.94
N ILE A 211 -15.19 -15.53 -9.74
CA ILE A 211 -15.23 -14.08 -9.51
C ILE A 211 -13.87 -13.42 -9.82
N LEU A 212 -12.77 -14.02 -9.35
CA LEU A 212 -11.42 -13.51 -9.57
C LEU A 212 -11.04 -13.55 -11.06
N MET A 213 -11.43 -14.59 -11.80
CA MET A 213 -11.15 -14.68 -13.24
C MET A 213 -11.94 -13.63 -14.04
N MET A 214 -13.22 -13.41 -13.71
CA MET A 214 -14.03 -12.36 -14.33
C MET A 214 -13.43 -10.97 -14.08
N CYS A 215 -12.98 -10.70 -12.85
CA CYS A 215 -12.35 -9.43 -12.50
C CYS A 215 -10.97 -9.26 -13.16
N ALA A 216 -10.13 -10.31 -13.16
CA ALA A 216 -8.80 -10.28 -13.77
C ALA A 216 -8.88 -10.02 -15.28
N PHE A 217 -9.91 -10.54 -15.96
CA PHE A 217 -10.17 -10.25 -17.37
C PHE A 217 -10.30 -8.75 -17.65
N VAL A 218 -10.84 -7.98 -16.71
CA VAL A 218 -10.99 -6.52 -16.82
C VAL A 218 -9.65 -5.79 -16.67
N PHE A 219 -8.68 -6.33 -15.94
CA PHE A 219 -7.40 -5.66 -15.69
C PHE A 219 -6.58 -5.48 -16.98
N ARG A 220 -5.94 -4.31 -17.08
CA ARG A 220 -5.01 -3.90 -18.15
C ARG A 220 -4.33 -2.58 -17.80
N PHE A 221 -3.17 -2.32 -18.39
CA PHE A 221 -2.53 -1.01 -18.29
C PHE A 221 -3.09 -0.03 -19.32
N PRO A 222 -3.00 1.29 -19.08
CA PRO A 222 -3.33 2.28 -20.09
C PRO A 222 -2.34 2.21 -21.26
N PRO A 223 -2.75 2.57 -22.50
CA PRO A 223 -1.83 2.65 -23.64
C PRO A 223 -0.64 3.58 -23.36
N PRO A 224 0.58 3.27 -23.85
CA PRO A 224 1.79 4.04 -23.55
C PRO A 224 1.71 5.53 -23.94
N GLU A 225 0.89 5.88 -24.94
CA GLU A 225 0.66 7.27 -25.37
C GLU A 225 -0.02 8.10 -24.28
N ARG A 226 -0.88 7.48 -23.47
CA ARG A 226 -1.64 8.16 -22.40
C ARG A 226 -0.79 8.48 -21.18
N THR A 227 0.37 7.83 -21.02
CA THR A 227 1.30 8.02 -19.90
C THR A 227 2.52 8.89 -20.28
N ARG A 228 2.55 9.41 -21.52
CA ARG A 228 3.68 10.18 -22.09
C ARG A 228 3.68 11.69 -21.79
N THR A 229 2.71 12.22 -21.05
CA THR A 229 2.73 13.60 -20.56
C THR A 229 3.78 13.75 -19.45
N ARG A 230 5.04 13.90 -19.82
CA ARG A 230 6.13 14.13 -18.87
C ARG A 230 6.68 15.54 -19.03
N GLY A 231 6.74 16.23 -17.90
CA GLY A 231 7.71 17.29 -17.68
C GLY A 231 9.14 16.77 -17.81
N PRO A 232 10.12 17.64 -17.63
CA PRO A 232 11.51 17.25 -17.77
C PRO A 232 11.90 16.13 -16.79
N ILE A 233 12.70 15.18 -17.27
CA ILE A 233 13.07 13.95 -16.58
C ILE A 233 14.48 14.09 -16.03
N PHE A 234 14.69 13.85 -14.74
CA PHE A 234 16.01 13.78 -14.13
C PHE A 234 16.53 12.33 -14.15
N ARG A 235 17.73 12.14 -14.70
CA ARG A 235 18.46 10.88 -14.71
C ARG A 235 19.96 11.15 -14.57
N ASN A 236 20.62 10.49 -13.61
CA ASN A 236 22.06 10.61 -13.34
C ASN A 236 22.53 12.08 -13.22
N GLY A 237 21.80 12.91 -12.46
CA GLY A 237 22.15 14.32 -12.25
C GLY A 237 21.97 15.22 -13.48
N THR A 238 21.43 14.69 -14.58
CA THR A 238 21.19 15.42 -15.82
C THR A 238 19.70 15.54 -16.11
N VAL A 239 19.30 16.70 -16.62
CA VAL A 239 17.92 16.95 -17.06
C VAL A 239 17.73 16.54 -18.51
N PHE A 240 16.68 15.78 -18.78
CA PHE A 240 16.21 15.45 -20.12
C PHE A 240 14.87 16.14 -20.36
N ILE A 241 14.84 17.13 -21.27
CA ILE A 241 13.59 17.79 -21.67
C ILE A 241 12.97 17.00 -22.81
N THR A 242 11.79 16.41 -22.58
CA THR A 242 10.98 15.76 -23.61
C THR A 242 10.36 16.83 -24.52
N ARG A 243 10.91 17.04 -25.73
CA ARG A 243 10.17 17.75 -26.79
C ARG A 243 9.09 16.82 -27.32
N LYS A 244 7.86 16.94 -26.81
CA LYS A 244 6.65 16.62 -27.59
C LYS A 244 5.40 17.27 -26.99
N LYS A 245 4.98 18.36 -27.64
CA LYS A 245 3.59 18.85 -27.61
C LYS A 245 2.70 17.77 -28.23
N GLN A 246 1.61 17.39 -27.60
CA GLN A 246 0.48 16.86 -28.36
C GLN A 246 -0.85 17.33 -27.76
N ARG A 247 -1.59 18.04 -28.63
CA ARG A 247 -2.94 18.56 -28.44
C ARG A 247 -3.85 17.48 -27.84
N TYR A 248 -4.56 17.82 -26.76
CA TYR A 248 -5.86 17.21 -26.50
C TYR A 248 -6.91 18.05 -27.20
N GLY A 249 -7.52 17.48 -28.24
CA GLY A 249 -8.72 17.99 -28.87
C GLY A 249 -9.60 16.79 -29.21
N TYR A 250 -10.58 16.52 -28.35
CA TYR A 250 -11.76 15.76 -28.74
C TYR A 250 -12.71 16.82 -29.32
N GLY A 251 -12.75 16.92 -30.65
CA GLY A 251 -13.56 17.89 -31.37
C GLY A 251 -13.59 17.49 -32.83
N SER A 252 -14.80 17.40 -33.37
CA SER A 252 -15.12 17.03 -34.75
C SER A 252 -14.23 17.75 -35.75
N ALA A 253 -13.81 17.04 -36.80
CA ALA A 253 -13.28 17.67 -38.00
C ALA A 253 -14.37 18.62 -38.55
N ASN A 254 -14.17 19.95 -38.41
CA ASN A 254 -14.70 21.00 -39.30
C ASN A 254 -14.44 22.46 -38.84
N ASP A 255 -13.84 22.73 -37.69
CA ASP A 255 -13.52 24.12 -37.32
C ASP A 255 -12.06 24.51 -37.63
N GLU A 256 -11.77 24.74 -38.90
CA GLU A 256 -10.61 25.54 -39.33
C GLU A 256 -10.93 27.03 -39.21
N LYS A 257 -10.44 27.67 -38.13
CA LYS A 257 -10.24 29.13 -38.10
C LYS A 257 -8.81 29.45 -37.64
N THR A 258 -7.98 29.72 -38.66
CA THR A 258 -6.87 30.69 -38.71
C THR A 258 -6.10 31.02 -37.42
N LEU A 259 -4.82 30.63 -37.40
CA LEU A 259 -3.78 31.18 -36.51
C LEU A 259 -3.21 32.48 -37.10
N PRO A 260 -2.94 33.54 -36.31
CA PRO A 260 -2.14 34.67 -36.77
C PRO A 260 -0.68 34.24 -36.95
N SER A 261 -0.06 34.71 -38.03
CA SER A 261 1.35 34.49 -38.36
C SER A 261 2.27 35.07 -37.27
N MET A 262 3.20 34.24 -36.77
CA MET A 262 4.32 34.72 -35.97
C MET A 262 5.43 35.25 -36.87
N MET A 263 5.18 36.40 -37.51
CA MET A 263 6.22 37.33 -37.93
C MET A 263 5.62 38.74 -37.83
N GLY A 264 6.02 39.48 -36.80
CA GLY A 264 5.56 40.83 -36.52
C GLY A 264 5.85 41.16 -35.06
N GLY A 265 6.78 42.08 -34.83
CA GLY A 265 7.13 42.55 -33.50
C GLY A 265 5.96 43.27 -32.84
N ASP A 266 5.77 43.05 -31.54
CA ASP A 266 5.53 44.13 -30.60
C ASP A 266 5.68 43.65 -29.15
N SER A 267 6.39 44.49 -28.40
CA SER A 267 6.77 44.33 -27.01
C SER A 267 5.60 44.55 -26.06
N LYS A 268 5.00 43.46 -25.55
CA LYS A 268 4.38 43.44 -24.21
C LYS A 268 4.61 42.08 -23.55
N LEU A 269 5.62 42.03 -22.68
CA LEU A 269 5.87 40.91 -21.77
C LEU A 269 4.67 40.71 -20.83
N ALA A 270 3.91 39.63 -21.05
CA ALA A 270 3.05 39.06 -20.03
C ALA A 270 3.91 38.30 -18.99
N PRO A 271 3.57 38.34 -17.69
CA PRO A 271 4.42 37.77 -16.66
C PRO A 271 4.36 36.24 -16.65
N GLN A 272 5.55 35.64 -16.73
CA GLN A 272 5.98 34.37 -16.14
C GLN A 272 5.28 33.07 -16.61
N ASN A 273 5.98 32.37 -17.50
CA ASN A 273 5.91 30.93 -17.70
C ASN A 273 5.97 30.15 -16.37
N ARG A 274 4.82 29.78 -15.79
CA ARG A 274 4.77 28.63 -14.87
C ARG A 274 5.07 27.39 -15.71
N MET A 275 6.13 26.66 -15.39
CA MET A 275 6.27 25.29 -15.91
C MET A 275 5.11 24.46 -15.35
N GLU A 276 4.07 24.24 -16.14
CA GLU A 276 2.88 23.44 -15.78
C GLU A 276 3.17 21.95 -15.55
N PHE A 277 4.40 21.47 -15.79
CA PHE A 277 4.73 20.06 -15.71
C PHE A 277 5.57 19.72 -14.47
N GLU A 278 5.08 18.79 -13.66
CA GLU A 278 5.87 18.21 -12.56
C GLU A 278 7.09 17.45 -13.11
N PRO A 279 8.30 17.66 -12.53
CA PRO A 279 9.48 16.90 -12.93
C PRO A 279 9.31 15.42 -12.56
N ALA A 280 9.82 14.55 -13.42
CA ALA A 280 9.87 13.11 -13.15
C ALA A 280 11.31 12.68 -12.85
N ILE A 281 11.47 11.68 -12.01
CA ILE A 281 12.74 10.98 -11.78
C ILE A 281 12.66 9.61 -12.45
N ASP A 282 13.72 9.23 -13.17
CA ASP A 282 13.85 7.90 -13.77
C ASP A 282 14.92 7.12 -13.01
N LEU A 283 14.49 6.31 -12.04
CA LEU A 283 15.34 5.40 -11.27
C LEU A 283 15.04 3.95 -11.66
N THR A 284 16.07 3.12 -11.62
CA THR A 284 15.89 1.67 -11.60
C THR A 284 15.25 1.24 -10.27
N LEU A 285 14.67 0.04 -10.22
CA LEU A 285 14.07 -0.46 -8.99
C LEU A 285 15.12 -0.59 -7.87
N ARG A 286 16.31 -1.12 -8.19
CA ARG A 286 17.44 -1.21 -7.27
C ARG A 286 17.83 0.14 -6.67
N GLU A 287 18.01 1.16 -7.51
CA GLU A 287 18.37 2.50 -7.03
C GLU A 287 17.27 3.10 -6.15
N ALA A 288 16.00 2.86 -6.48
CA ALA A 288 14.90 3.33 -5.65
C ALA A 288 14.90 2.65 -4.27
N LEU A 289 15.15 1.33 -4.20
CA LEU A 289 15.16 0.55 -2.95
C LEU A 289 16.27 0.95 -1.97
N THR A 290 17.42 1.41 -2.48
CA THR A 290 18.57 1.82 -1.64
C THR A 290 18.49 3.27 -1.17
N THR A 291 17.45 4.01 -1.57
CA THR A 291 17.29 5.40 -1.15
C THR A 291 16.73 5.50 0.26
N TYR A 292 17.21 6.49 1.01
CA TYR A 292 16.74 6.71 2.38
C TYR A 292 15.26 7.11 2.41
N GLU A 293 14.71 7.70 1.34
CA GLU A 293 13.28 7.97 1.23
C GLU A 293 12.48 6.67 1.22
N TYR A 294 12.92 5.65 0.47
CA TYR A 294 12.24 4.35 0.44
C TYR A 294 12.38 3.62 1.77
N LEU A 295 13.57 3.61 2.37
CA LEU A 295 13.81 2.99 3.68
C LEU A 295 12.99 3.67 4.78
N GLY A 296 12.91 4.99 4.79
CA GLY A 296 12.06 5.74 5.72
C GLY A 296 10.58 5.45 5.52
N MET A 297 10.12 5.35 4.26
CA MET A 297 8.76 4.92 3.94
C MET A 297 8.47 3.48 4.39
N TYR A 298 9.43 2.58 4.27
CA TYR A 298 9.29 1.22 4.75
C TYR A 298 9.08 1.20 6.27
N MET A 299 9.93 1.90 7.01
CA MET A 299 9.86 1.98 8.48
C MET A 299 8.57 2.66 8.98
N MET A 300 8.15 3.78 8.38
CA MET A 300 6.88 4.42 8.76
C MET A 300 5.68 3.51 8.48
N PHE A 301 5.71 2.79 7.36
CA PHE A 301 4.59 1.95 6.95
C PHE A 301 4.52 0.73 7.85
N LEU A 302 5.66 0.09 8.14
CA LEU A 302 5.75 -0.98 9.13
C LEU A 302 5.17 -0.54 10.49
N ALA A 303 5.56 0.64 11.00
CA ALA A 303 5.04 1.19 12.24
C ALA A 303 3.51 1.38 12.19
N ASN A 304 2.98 1.93 11.09
CA ASN A 304 1.53 2.08 10.89
C ASN A 304 0.80 0.72 10.85
N LEU A 305 1.43 -0.33 10.35
CA LEU A 305 0.82 -1.65 10.24
C LEU A 305 0.81 -2.42 11.56
N VAL A 306 1.90 -2.36 12.33
CA VAL A 306 2.08 -3.10 13.59
C VAL A 306 0.93 -2.80 14.56
N SER A 307 0.62 -1.53 14.79
CA SER A 307 -0.44 -1.10 15.71
C SER A 307 -1.82 -1.64 15.33
N GLY A 308 -2.18 -1.57 14.05
CA GLY A 308 -3.50 -2.01 13.56
C GLY A 308 -3.66 -3.53 13.50
N LEU A 309 -2.67 -4.25 12.96
CA LEU A 309 -2.77 -5.69 12.74
C LEU A 309 -2.76 -6.49 14.05
N VAL A 310 -1.93 -6.08 15.01
CA VAL A 310 -1.81 -6.78 16.29
C VAL A 310 -3.10 -6.64 17.09
N ILE A 311 -3.64 -5.43 17.20
CA ILE A 311 -4.89 -5.17 17.92
C ILE A 311 -6.07 -5.87 17.24
N LEU A 312 -6.16 -5.81 15.91
CA LEU A 312 -7.22 -6.48 15.15
C LEU A 312 -7.29 -7.98 15.47
N SER A 313 -6.14 -8.65 15.63
CA SER A 313 -6.07 -10.08 15.94
C SER A 313 -6.60 -10.47 17.33
N ARG A 314 -6.74 -9.50 18.24
CA ARG A 314 -7.16 -9.70 19.64
C ARG A 314 -8.43 -8.95 20.02
N LEU A 315 -9.06 -8.28 19.05
CA LEU A 315 -10.22 -7.44 19.29
C LEU A 315 -11.39 -8.20 19.92
N ALA A 316 -11.70 -9.41 19.41
CA ALA A 316 -12.76 -10.23 19.99
C ALA A 316 -12.45 -10.62 21.45
N ASP A 317 -11.21 -11.04 21.72
CA ASP A 317 -10.74 -11.41 23.06
C ASP A 317 -10.88 -10.22 24.04
N MET A 318 -10.52 -9.01 23.62
CA MET A 318 -10.66 -7.80 24.46
C MET A 318 -12.13 -7.52 24.79
N VAL A 319 -13.03 -7.62 23.81
CA VAL A 319 -14.48 -7.38 24.01
C VAL A 319 -15.08 -8.39 24.98
N ILE A 320 -14.67 -9.65 24.89
CA ILE A 320 -15.18 -10.73 25.75
C ILE A 320 -14.56 -10.65 27.15
N ASN A 321 -13.23 -10.59 27.23
CA ASN A 321 -12.53 -10.80 28.49
C ASN A 321 -12.44 -9.53 29.35
N VAL A 322 -12.22 -8.37 28.74
CA VAL A 322 -12.02 -7.09 29.46
C VAL A 322 -13.34 -6.38 29.70
N PHE A 323 -14.21 -6.36 28.69
CA PHE A 323 -15.51 -5.68 28.75
C PHE A 323 -16.69 -6.63 29.03
N GLU A 324 -16.41 -7.91 29.26
CA GLU A 324 -17.38 -8.92 29.73
C GLU A 324 -18.63 -9.01 28.83
N LYS A 325 -18.43 -8.87 27.50
CA LYS A 325 -19.50 -8.96 26.50
C LYS A 325 -19.62 -10.36 25.91
N SER A 326 -20.78 -10.65 25.32
CA SER A 326 -21.04 -11.93 24.66
C SER A 326 -20.16 -12.16 23.42
N PRO A 327 -19.87 -13.42 23.05
CA PRO A 327 -19.19 -13.74 21.80
C PRO A 327 -19.88 -13.17 20.54
N ASP A 328 -21.22 -13.11 20.54
CA ASP A 328 -21.99 -12.51 19.43
C ASP A 328 -21.75 -11.00 19.31
N THR A 329 -21.67 -10.31 20.45
CA THR A 329 -21.32 -8.89 20.49
C THR A 329 -19.90 -8.69 19.95
N ALA A 330 -18.94 -9.51 20.38
CA ALA A 330 -17.56 -9.45 19.92
C ALA A 330 -17.43 -9.69 18.40
N SER A 331 -18.15 -10.68 17.86
CA SER A 331 -18.23 -10.93 16.42
C SER A 331 -18.76 -9.72 15.66
N THR A 332 -19.78 -9.05 16.20
CA THR A 332 -20.36 -7.85 15.61
C THR A 332 -19.39 -6.66 15.63
N VAL A 333 -18.66 -6.47 16.73
CA VAL A 333 -17.63 -5.41 16.83
C VAL A 333 -16.50 -5.63 15.81
N VAL A 334 -16.01 -6.87 15.68
CA VAL A 334 -14.98 -7.22 14.69
C VAL A 334 -15.48 -6.99 13.25
N ALA A 335 -16.74 -7.35 13.00
CA ALA A 335 -17.40 -7.10 11.72
C ALA A 335 -17.44 -5.60 11.38
N ILE A 336 -17.96 -4.76 12.29
CA ILE A 336 -17.99 -3.29 12.12
C ILE A 336 -16.59 -2.73 11.92
N ASN A 337 -15.59 -3.26 12.63
CA ASN A 337 -14.20 -2.85 12.51
C ASN A 337 -13.65 -3.01 11.07
N GLY A 338 -14.06 -4.06 10.36
CA GLY A 338 -13.75 -4.22 8.93
C GLY A 338 -14.29 -3.09 8.05
N GLY A 339 -15.47 -2.55 8.38
CA GLY A 339 -16.05 -1.37 7.75
C GLY A 339 -15.18 -0.12 7.93
N PHE A 340 -14.68 0.13 9.16
CA PHE A 340 -13.74 1.23 9.41
C PHE A 340 -12.41 1.04 8.67
N ASN A 341 -11.95 -0.21 8.48
CA ASN A 341 -10.79 -0.47 7.65
C ASN A 341 -11.02 -0.09 6.18
N PHE A 342 -12.18 -0.44 5.63
CA PHE A 342 -12.60 -0.04 4.29
C PHE A 342 -12.67 1.49 4.15
N VAL A 343 -13.34 2.17 5.09
CA VAL A 343 -13.50 3.62 5.08
C VAL A 343 -12.14 4.30 5.17
N GLY A 344 -11.28 3.86 6.08
CA GLY A 344 -9.93 4.40 6.23
C GLY A 344 -9.11 4.34 4.95
N ARG A 345 -9.11 3.16 4.28
CA ARG A 345 -8.40 2.94 3.01
C ARG A 345 -8.83 3.92 1.93
N LEU A 346 -10.10 4.25 1.82
CA LEU A 346 -10.61 5.17 0.80
C LEU A 346 -10.51 6.64 1.23
N MET A 347 -10.83 6.94 2.49
CA MET A 347 -10.91 8.29 3.04
C MET A 347 -9.53 8.95 3.08
N PHE A 348 -8.55 8.34 3.75
CA PHE A 348 -7.22 8.95 3.89
C PHE A 348 -6.48 9.01 2.57
N SER A 349 -6.64 8.00 1.71
CA SER A 349 -6.01 8.03 0.39
C SER A 349 -6.60 9.16 -0.47
N SER A 350 -7.92 9.36 -0.45
CA SER A 350 -8.57 10.44 -1.20
C SER A 350 -8.24 11.81 -0.61
N LEU A 351 -8.26 11.94 0.72
CA LEU A 351 -7.88 13.17 1.43
C LEU A 351 -6.43 13.54 1.13
N SER A 352 -5.54 12.55 0.98
CA SER A 352 -4.14 12.78 0.67
C SER A 352 -3.88 13.38 -0.71
N ASP A 353 -4.86 13.36 -1.64
CA ASP A 353 -4.78 14.13 -2.89
C ASP A 353 -4.92 15.64 -2.64
N VAL A 354 -5.53 16.04 -1.53
CA VAL A 354 -5.79 17.45 -1.16
C VAL A 354 -4.72 17.96 -0.19
N ILE A 355 -4.50 17.24 0.92
CA ILE A 355 -3.58 17.68 1.98
C ILE A 355 -2.14 17.18 1.79
N GLY A 356 -1.92 16.25 0.86
CA GLY A 356 -0.64 15.59 0.62
C GLY A 356 -0.46 14.28 1.38
N ARG A 357 0.45 13.42 0.88
CA ARG A 357 0.71 12.07 1.40
C ARG A 357 1.31 12.08 2.80
N LYS A 358 2.36 12.86 3.00
CA LYS A 358 3.07 12.96 4.28
C LYS A 358 2.18 13.53 5.40
N PRO A 359 1.44 14.65 5.21
CA PRO A 359 0.49 15.11 6.21
C PRO A 359 -0.59 14.08 6.57
N SER A 360 -1.09 13.34 5.58
CA SER A 360 -2.05 12.26 5.85
C SER A 360 -1.45 11.18 6.76
N TYR A 361 -0.21 10.77 6.52
CA TYR A 361 0.48 9.82 7.39
C TYR A 361 0.81 10.38 8.78
N LEU A 362 1.10 11.67 8.91
CA LEU A 362 1.31 12.32 10.21
C LEU A 362 0.03 12.28 11.04
N VAL A 363 -1.13 12.57 10.42
CA VAL A 363 -2.43 12.47 11.08
C VAL A 363 -2.71 11.01 11.49
N MET A 364 -2.50 10.04 10.60
CA MET A 364 -2.75 8.63 10.87
C MET A 364 -1.88 8.09 12.02
N LEU A 365 -0.56 8.31 11.97
CA LEU A 365 0.37 7.85 13.00
C LEU A 365 0.19 8.61 14.32
N GLY A 366 -0.02 9.93 14.27
CA GLY A 366 -0.28 10.73 15.47
C GLY A 366 -1.55 10.29 16.18
N THR A 367 -2.62 10.01 15.43
CA THR A 367 -3.87 9.45 15.97
C THR A 367 -3.63 8.09 16.62
N GLN A 368 -2.83 7.22 16.00
CA GLN A 368 -2.48 5.91 16.59
C GLN A 368 -1.69 6.05 17.89
N VAL A 369 -0.70 6.95 17.95
CA VAL A 369 0.08 7.21 19.17
C VAL A 369 -0.85 7.67 20.31
N ILE A 370 -1.74 8.63 20.03
CA ILE A 370 -2.69 9.15 21.03
C ILE A 370 -3.61 8.03 21.53
N ILE A 371 -4.19 7.24 20.62
CA ILE A 371 -5.09 6.16 20.99
C ILE A 371 -4.37 5.10 21.82
N LEU A 372 -3.18 4.66 21.39
CA LEU A 372 -2.40 3.64 22.10
C LEU A 372 -1.95 4.11 23.49
N ALA A 373 -1.67 5.40 23.66
CA ALA A 373 -1.35 5.98 24.97
C ALA A 373 -2.56 6.04 25.91
N ILE A 374 -3.78 6.23 25.39
CA ILE A 374 -5.00 6.37 26.18
C ILE A 374 -5.69 5.01 26.44
N LEU A 375 -5.46 3.99 25.60
CA LEU A 375 -6.07 2.67 25.74
C LEU A 375 -5.91 2.04 27.14
N PRO A 376 -4.74 2.12 27.82
CA PRO A 376 -4.61 1.62 29.19
C PRO A 376 -5.61 2.24 30.17
N LEU A 377 -5.85 3.56 30.08
CA LEU A 377 -6.84 4.24 30.91
C LEU A 377 -8.27 3.79 30.59
N ILE A 378 -8.59 3.60 29.31
CA ILE A 378 -9.89 3.07 28.88
C ILE A 378 -10.14 1.67 29.44
N PHE A 379 -9.10 0.83 29.49
CA PHE A 379 -9.19 -0.53 30.02
C PHE A 379 -9.39 -0.52 31.54
N VAL A 380 -8.64 0.31 32.27
CA VAL A 380 -8.80 0.45 33.74
C VAL A 380 -10.19 0.98 34.10
N THR A 381 -10.69 1.97 33.36
CA THR A 381 -12.04 2.53 33.58
C THR A 381 -13.17 1.63 33.06
N LYS A 382 -12.84 0.53 32.36
CA LYS A 382 -13.79 -0.37 31.65
C LYS A 382 -14.82 0.38 30.78
N ASN A 383 -14.46 1.55 30.23
CA ASN A 383 -15.38 2.33 29.40
C ASN A 383 -15.49 1.74 27.98
N TYR A 384 -16.52 0.92 27.77
CA TYR A 384 -16.74 0.19 26.53
C TYR A 384 -16.93 1.08 25.30
N TRP A 385 -17.65 2.21 25.42
CA TRP A 385 -17.90 3.08 24.26
C TRP A 385 -16.67 3.88 23.85
N ALA A 386 -15.87 4.32 24.83
CA ALA A 386 -14.58 4.94 24.55
C ALA A 386 -13.63 3.94 23.85
N PHE A 387 -13.65 2.67 24.26
CA PHE A 387 -12.90 1.61 23.59
C PHE A 387 -13.32 1.42 22.13
N LEU A 388 -14.62 1.30 21.85
CA LEU A 388 -15.10 1.13 20.48
C LEU A 388 -14.69 2.29 19.58
N LEU A 389 -14.88 3.54 20.04
CA LEU A 389 -14.47 4.72 19.30
C LEU A 389 -12.96 4.70 19.01
N ALA A 390 -12.14 4.44 20.03
CA ALA A 390 -10.70 4.34 19.91
C ALA A 390 -10.26 3.28 18.89
N ILE A 391 -10.80 2.06 18.97
CA ILE A 391 -10.42 0.96 18.07
C ILE A 391 -10.86 1.20 16.63
N TRP A 392 -12.05 1.75 16.42
CA TRP A 392 -12.56 2.05 15.09
C TRP A 392 -11.78 3.19 14.43
N THR A 393 -11.45 4.24 15.19
CA THR A 393 -10.57 5.32 14.71
C THR A 393 -9.16 4.82 14.41
N LEU A 394 -8.60 3.98 15.28
CA LEU A 394 -7.30 3.34 15.06
C LEU A 394 -7.30 2.49 13.79
N THR A 395 -8.35 1.69 13.59
CA THR A 395 -8.49 0.82 12.41
C THR A 395 -8.67 1.63 11.12
N CYS A 396 -9.35 2.77 11.20
CA CYS A 396 -9.47 3.73 10.11
C CYS A 396 -8.10 4.32 9.73
N ALA A 397 -7.30 4.76 10.71
CA ALA A 397 -5.95 5.28 10.47
C ALA A 397 -5.01 4.20 9.90
N TYR A 398 -5.05 3.00 10.46
CA TYR A 398 -4.31 1.84 9.97
C TYR A 398 -4.67 1.50 8.52
N GLY A 399 -5.97 1.42 8.19
CA GLY A 399 -6.47 1.18 6.83
C GLY A 399 -6.04 2.28 5.87
N GLY A 400 -6.06 3.53 6.31
CA GLY A 400 -5.59 4.68 5.54
C GLY A 400 -4.14 4.57 5.07
N GLY A 401 -3.27 3.94 5.87
CA GLY A 401 -1.90 3.64 5.46
C GLY A 401 -1.85 2.77 4.20
N PHE A 402 -2.58 1.64 4.19
CA PHE A 402 -2.67 0.79 2.98
C PHE A 402 -3.22 1.52 1.76
N GLY A 403 -4.22 2.39 1.97
CA GLY A 403 -4.80 3.20 0.90
C GLY A 403 -3.83 4.24 0.33
N THR A 404 -3.01 4.84 1.18
CA THR A 404 -2.18 6.00 0.81
C THR A 404 -0.80 5.59 0.28
N ILE A 405 -0.27 4.44 0.70
CA ILE A 405 1.11 4.04 0.36
C ILE A 405 1.40 3.93 -1.14
N PRO A 406 0.51 3.38 -2.00
CA PRO A 406 0.82 3.25 -3.43
C PRO A 406 0.98 4.61 -4.10
N ALA A 407 0.14 5.58 -3.71
CA ALA A 407 0.20 6.95 -4.19
C ALA A 407 1.47 7.66 -3.68
N PHE A 408 1.90 7.38 -2.45
CA PHE A 408 3.13 7.96 -1.92
C PHE A 408 4.38 7.44 -2.64
N ILE A 409 4.42 6.13 -2.94
CA ILE A 409 5.48 5.54 -3.77
C ILE A 409 5.48 6.19 -5.16
N HIS A 410 4.29 6.32 -5.77
CA HIS A 410 4.14 6.96 -7.07
C HIS A 410 4.68 8.40 -7.06
N ASP A 411 4.39 9.21 -6.04
CA ASP A 411 4.80 10.61 -5.97
C ASP A 411 6.32 10.80 -5.81
N LEU A 412 7.04 9.81 -5.26
CA LEU A 412 8.49 9.89 -5.04
C LEU A 412 9.34 9.16 -6.09
N PHE A 413 8.81 8.10 -6.67
CA PHE A 413 9.55 7.19 -7.56
C PHE A 413 8.92 7.01 -8.95
N GLY A 414 7.72 7.56 -9.17
CA GLY A 414 6.99 7.45 -10.42
C GLY A 414 6.32 6.08 -10.64
N MET A 415 5.68 5.93 -11.81
CA MET A 415 4.85 4.76 -12.15
C MET A 415 5.63 3.53 -12.63
N HIS A 416 6.89 3.68 -13.03
CA HIS A 416 7.60 2.64 -13.79
C HIS A 416 7.93 1.39 -12.99
N ASN A 417 8.16 1.54 -11.69
CA ASN A 417 8.56 0.46 -10.79
C ASN A 417 7.54 0.26 -9.67
N ILE A 418 6.31 0.77 -9.83
CA ILE A 418 5.34 0.87 -8.75
C ILE A 418 5.01 -0.50 -8.16
N SER A 419 4.86 -1.53 -9.00
CA SER A 419 4.52 -2.87 -8.53
C SER A 419 5.69 -3.53 -7.80
N GLY A 420 6.93 -3.30 -8.25
CA GLY A 420 8.13 -3.81 -7.59
C GLY A 420 8.37 -3.15 -6.24
N LEU A 421 8.32 -1.81 -6.20
CA LEU A 421 8.50 -1.03 -4.96
C LEU A 421 7.41 -1.33 -3.94
N HIS A 422 6.15 -1.37 -4.38
CA HIS A 422 5.05 -1.69 -3.50
C HIS A 422 5.09 -3.16 -3.04
N GLY A 423 5.42 -4.09 -3.95
CA GLY A 423 5.54 -5.50 -3.63
C GLY A 423 6.56 -5.79 -2.52
N ILE A 424 7.74 -5.18 -2.59
CA ILE A 424 8.75 -5.31 -1.54
C ILE A 424 8.28 -4.63 -0.25
N LEU A 425 7.64 -3.47 -0.34
CA LEU A 425 7.13 -2.75 0.82
C LEU A 425 6.05 -3.54 1.57
N LEU A 426 5.28 -4.39 0.89
CA LEU A 426 4.29 -5.28 1.51
C LEU A 426 4.90 -6.37 2.40
N THR A 427 6.21 -6.62 2.34
CA THR A 427 6.87 -7.46 3.36
C THR A 427 6.74 -6.88 4.77
N ALA A 428 6.56 -5.56 4.90
CA ALA A 428 6.27 -4.92 6.18
C ALA A 428 4.95 -5.44 6.78
N TRP A 429 3.97 -5.82 5.95
CA TRP A 429 2.74 -6.44 6.44
C TRP A 429 3.02 -7.82 7.02
N SER A 430 3.83 -8.64 6.35
CA SER A 430 4.23 -9.94 6.88
C SER A 430 4.96 -9.82 8.21
N ILE A 431 5.92 -8.88 8.31
CA ILE A 431 6.66 -8.62 9.55
C ILE A 431 5.70 -8.14 10.65
N ALA A 432 4.83 -7.17 10.36
CA ALA A 432 3.89 -6.62 11.34
C ALA A 432 2.86 -7.66 11.82
N GLY A 433 2.22 -8.37 10.89
CA GLY A 433 1.14 -9.31 11.20
C GLY A 433 1.64 -10.58 11.88
N VAL A 434 2.73 -11.16 11.38
CA VAL A 434 3.30 -12.39 11.94
C VAL A 434 4.16 -12.06 13.16
N GLY A 435 5.18 -11.22 12.99
CA GLY A 435 6.12 -10.88 14.06
C GLY A 435 5.45 -10.15 15.22
N GLY A 436 4.63 -9.13 14.93
CA GLY A 436 3.91 -8.38 15.96
C GLY A 436 2.88 -9.23 16.71
N GLY A 437 2.13 -10.09 16.01
CA GLY A 437 1.13 -10.98 16.63
C GLY A 437 1.76 -12.07 17.52
N VAL A 438 2.88 -12.65 17.07
CA VAL A 438 3.65 -13.62 17.86
C VAL A 438 4.23 -12.94 19.11
N LEU A 439 4.88 -11.78 18.96
CA LEU A 439 5.44 -11.03 20.08
C LEU A 439 4.37 -10.67 21.12
N PHE A 440 3.22 -10.17 20.66
CA PHE A 440 2.08 -9.87 21.54
C PHE A 440 1.68 -11.11 22.35
N THR A 441 1.54 -12.25 21.68
CA THR A 441 1.11 -13.50 22.30
C THR A 441 2.14 -14.03 23.30
N LEU A 442 3.43 -13.89 23.01
CA LEU A 442 4.51 -14.25 23.93
C LEU A 442 4.47 -13.41 25.21
N ILE A 443 4.33 -12.08 25.08
CA ILE A 443 4.21 -11.17 26.23
C ILE A 443 2.95 -11.50 27.04
N TYR A 444 1.80 -11.63 26.36
CA TYR A 444 0.52 -11.96 26.98
C TYR A 444 0.60 -13.26 27.79
N ASN A 445 1.12 -14.34 27.21
CA ASN A 445 1.25 -15.64 27.88
C ASN A 445 2.29 -15.64 28.99
N HIS A 446 3.35 -14.82 28.88
CA HIS A 446 4.34 -14.66 29.93
C HIS A 446 3.72 -13.98 31.16
N LEU A 447 2.96 -12.90 30.97
CA LEU A 447 2.32 -12.17 32.06
C LEU A 447 1.30 -13.02 32.81
N ILE A 448 0.48 -13.81 32.11
CA ILE A 448 -0.46 -14.75 32.74
C ILE A 448 0.28 -15.80 33.59
N ARG A 449 1.33 -16.42 33.04
CA ARG A 449 2.04 -17.52 33.71
C ARG A 449 2.93 -17.06 34.86
N ALA A 450 3.62 -15.94 34.70
CA ALA A 450 4.63 -15.47 35.66
C ALA A 450 4.05 -14.57 36.76
N HIS A 451 2.97 -13.83 36.48
CA HIS A 451 2.41 -12.85 37.42
C HIS A 451 0.99 -13.21 37.90
N GLY A 452 0.45 -14.36 37.47
CA GLY A 452 -0.88 -14.83 37.90
C GLY A 452 -2.05 -14.01 37.36
N TYR A 453 -1.82 -13.14 36.37
CA TYR A 453 -2.90 -12.40 35.72
C TYR A 453 -3.86 -13.32 34.98
N THR A 454 -5.11 -12.88 34.82
CA THR A 454 -6.11 -13.59 34.03
C THR A 454 -6.31 -12.92 32.68
N ALA A 455 -7.06 -13.56 31.79
CA ALA A 455 -7.43 -12.97 30.49
C ALA A 455 -8.26 -11.68 30.63
N SER A 456 -8.91 -11.47 31.78
CA SER A 456 -9.70 -10.28 32.08
C SER A 456 -8.88 -9.14 32.70
N SER A 457 -7.65 -9.41 33.12
CA SER A 457 -6.76 -8.41 33.71
C SER A 457 -6.33 -7.38 32.65
N PRO A 458 -6.61 -6.07 32.80
CA PRO A 458 -6.15 -5.04 31.87
C PRO A 458 -4.64 -5.06 31.60
N GLU A 459 -3.85 -5.45 32.59
CA GLU A 459 -2.38 -5.40 32.60
C GLU A 459 -1.74 -6.22 31.48
N VAL A 460 -2.36 -7.35 31.10
CA VAL A 460 -1.83 -8.22 30.03
C VAL A 460 -1.94 -7.57 28.64
N TYR A 461 -2.90 -6.65 28.48
CA TYR A 461 -3.07 -5.86 27.26
C TYR A 461 -2.28 -4.55 27.33
N ASN A 462 -2.28 -3.87 28.48
CA ASN A 462 -1.63 -2.58 28.68
C ASN A 462 -0.13 -2.62 28.38
N THR A 463 0.56 -3.67 28.84
CA THR A 463 1.99 -3.89 28.53
C THR A 463 2.24 -3.94 27.02
N ASN A 464 1.30 -4.53 26.28
CA ASN A 464 1.40 -4.59 24.83
C ASN A 464 1.13 -3.24 24.16
N PHE A 465 0.22 -2.43 24.69
CA PHE A 465 -0.07 -1.11 24.14
C PHE A 465 1.14 -0.16 24.21
N TYR A 466 1.99 -0.27 25.23
CA TYR A 466 3.18 0.60 25.36
C TYR A 466 4.19 0.40 24.24
N TRP A 467 4.57 -0.85 23.93
CA TRP A 467 5.54 -1.08 22.85
C TRP A 467 4.93 -0.80 21.46
N LEU A 468 3.63 -1.06 21.27
CA LEU A 468 2.91 -0.66 20.06
C LEU A 468 2.91 0.86 19.89
N CYS A 469 2.72 1.61 20.99
CA CYS A 469 2.77 3.07 21.01
C CYS A 469 4.17 3.57 20.65
N ALA A 470 5.22 2.98 21.23
CA ALA A 470 6.60 3.30 20.90
C ALA A 470 6.91 3.06 19.41
N CYS A 471 6.45 1.94 18.83
CA CYS A 471 6.59 1.68 17.40
C CYS A 471 5.90 2.76 16.54
N ALA A 472 4.65 3.12 16.87
CA ALA A 472 3.92 4.16 16.16
C ALA A 472 4.62 5.54 16.26
N ALA A 473 5.16 5.88 17.44
CA ALA A 473 5.89 7.11 17.68
C ALA A 473 7.20 7.16 16.87
N ILE A 474 7.95 6.05 16.81
CA ILE A 474 9.14 5.92 15.95
C ILE A 474 8.76 6.15 14.49
N GLY A 475 7.67 5.51 14.01
CA GLY A 475 7.17 5.73 12.66
C GLY A 475 6.82 7.19 12.37
N PHE A 476 6.18 7.86 13.33
CA PHE A 476 5.85 9.29 13.25
C PHE A 476 7.11 10.15 13.11
N VAL A 477 8.14 9.88 13.94
CA VAL A 477 9.41 10.62 13.90
C VAL A 477 10.15 10.38 12.58
N VAL A 478 10.26 9.13 12.13
CA VAL A 478 10.90 8.77 10.85
C VAL A 478 10.24 9.51 9.68
N LEU A 479 8.91 9.57 9.67
CA LEU A 479 8.14 10.27 8.64
C LEU A 479 8.48 11.76 8.55
N LEU A 480 8.85 12.42 9.65
CA LEU A 480 9.26 13.83 9.62
C LEU A 480 10.45 14.05 8.69
N PHE A 481 11.34 13.06 8.54
CA PHE A 481 12.53 13.13 7.69
C PHE A 481 12.31 12.62 6.26
N VAL A 482 11.20 11.91 6.00
CA VAL A 482 10.86 11.46 4.64
C VAL A 482 10.37 12.65 3.79
N ARG A 483 10.89 12.76 2.57
CA ARG A 483 10.52 13.80 1.61
C ARG A 483 9.11 13.58 1.05
N SER A 484 8.43 14.64 0.63
CA SER A 484 7.01 14.54 0.25
C SER A 484 6.78 14.31 -1.24
N ASN A 485 7.68 14.78 -2.09
CA ASN A 485 7.53 14.76 -3.55
C ASN A 485 8.90 14.85 -4.25
N VAL A 486 8.90 14.77 -5.59
CA VAL A 486 10.12 14.89 -6.42
C VAL A 486 10.81 16.25 -6.24
N ARG A 487 10.06 17.34 -6.04
CA ARG A 487 10.63 18.68 -5.81
C ARG A 487 11.48 18.69 -4.54
N ASP A 488 10.98 18.16 -3.43
CA ASP A 488 11.72 18.00 -2.16
C ASP A 488 12.98 17.15 -2.32
N ARG A 489 12.98 16.24 -3.29
CA ARG A 489 14.09 15.35 -3.58
C ARG A 489 15.20 16.02 -4.38
N LEU A 490 14.82 16.86 -5.34
CA LEU A 490 15.73 17.52 -6.25
C LEU A 490 16.26 18.87 -5.73
N LEU A 491 15.49 19.56 -4.89
CA LEU A 491 15.91 20.87 -4.38
C LEU A 491 17.27 20.74 -3.67
N PRO A 492 18.32 21.46 -4.09
CA PRO A 492 19.63 21.38 -3.47
C PRO A 492 19.58 21.84 -2.02
N ARG A 493 20.58 21.44 -1.22
CA ARG A 493 20.75 21.98 0.14
C ARG A 493 21.42 23.34 0.05
N VAL A 494 20.98 24.28 0.88
CA VAL A 494 21.63 25.60 1.01
C VAL A 494 22.85 25.49 1.91
N SER A 495 23.83 26.39 1.76
CA SER A 495 25.02 26.42 2.63
C SER A 495 24.61 26.54 4.10
N GLY A 496 25.16 25.67 4.95
CA GLY A 496 24.79 25.61 6.37
C GLY A 496 23.51 24.83 6.69
N GLU A 497 22.78 24.31 5.71
CA GLU A 497 21.57 23.50 5.95
C GLU A 497 21.95 22.14 6.59
N VAL A 498 21.54 21.94 7.84
CA VAL A 498 21.71 20.68 8.58
C VAL A 498 20.64 19.68 8.16
N THR A 499 19.39 20.12 8.21
CA THR A 499 18.23 19.31 7.82
C THR A 499 17.05 20.18 7.41
N ARG A 500 16.09 19.59 6.72
CA ARG A 500 14.82 20.23 6.40
C ARG A 500 13.68 19.24 6.48
N LEU A 501 12.52 19.70 6.94
CA LEU A 501 11.30 18.93 7.10
C LEU A 501 10.18 19.65 6.37
N ARG A 502 9.38 18.94 5.57
CA ARG A 502 8.13 19.50 5.04
C ARG A 502 6.97 19.13 5.96
N LEU A 503 6.30 20.14 6.51
CA LEU A 503 5.11 20.00 7.36
C LEU A 503 3.97 20.80 6.76
N PHE A 504 2.83 20.14 6.49
CA PHE A 504 1.62 20.75 5.95
C PHE A 504 1.87 21.70 4.75
N GLY A 505 2.77 21.28 3.85
CA GLY A 505 3.06 22.00 2.61
C GLY A 505 4.16 23.05 2.70
N ARG A 506 4.76 23.31 3.87
CA ARG A 506 5.85 24.29 4.02
C ARG A 506 7.14 23.64 4.51
N ILE A 507 8.29 24.20 4.10
CA ILE A 507 9.61 23.70 4.51
C ILE A 507 10.02 24.39 5.82
N LEU A 508 10.24 23.61 6.85
CA LEU A 508 10.98 23.97 8.04
C LEU A 508 12.45 23.59 7.82
N ARG A 509 13.34 24.56 7.76
CA ARG A 509 14.77 24.37 7.52
C ARG A 509 15.56 24.68 8.78
N VAL A 510 16.53 23.83 9.09
CA VAL A 510 17.44 23.99 10.22
C VAL A 510 18.81 24.35 9.67
N GLU A 511 19.27 25.58 9.89
CA GLU A 511 20.50 26.13 9.34
C GLU A 511 21.53 26.41 10.45
N LYS A 512 22.79 26.10 10.20
CA LYS A 512 23.92 26.41 11.06
C LYS A 512 24.50 27.77 10.65
N THR A 513 24.32 28.79 11.48
CA THR A 513 24.78 30.18 11.23
C THR A 513 26.13 30.51 11.90
N GLY A 514 26.69 29.59 12.69
CA GLY A 514 28.02 29.70 13.31
C GLY A 514 28.47 28.38 13.94
N THR A 515 29.58 28.34 14.68
CA THR A 515 30.17 27.09 15.21
C THR A 515 29.20 26.30 16.11
N PHE A 516 28.36 27.00 16.89
CA PHE A 516 27.38 26.42 17.83
C PHE A 516 25.96 26.99 17.71
N ARG A 517 25.68 27.90 16.76
CA ARG A 517 24.33 28.49 16.59
C ARG A 517 23.56 27.80 15.46
N VAL A 518 22.32 27.44 15.77
CA VAL A 518 21.36 26.83 14.85
C VAL A 518 20.11 27.70 14.80
N GLU A 519 19.64 28.02 13.61
CA GLU A 519 18.42 28.79 13.36
C GLU A 519 17.38 27.91 12.66
N ILE A 520 16.13 28.02 13.08
CA ILE A 520 15.00 27.32 12.46
C ILE A 520 14.22 28.32 11.62
N LYS A 521 14.26 28.15 10.30
CA LYS A 521 13.56 29.02 9.34
C LYS A 521 12.36 28.30 8.74
N TYR A 522 11.23 29.00 8.70
CA TYR A 522 10.04 28.53 8.03
C TYR A 522 9.93 29.23 6.68
N LEU A 523 10.23 28.50 5.59
CA LEU A 523 10.24 29.09 4.26
C LEU A 523 8.84 29.48 3.84
N ARG A 524 8.71 30.71 3.32
CA ARG A 524 7.50 31.14 2.62
C ARG A 524 7.43 30.43 1.27
N ARG A 525 6.22 30.27 0.74
CA ARG A 525 6.00 29.62 -0.56
C ARG A 525 6.73 30.36 -1.69
N GLU A 526 6.77 31.68 -1.64
CA GLU A 526 7.47 32.51 -2.64
C GLU A 526 8.99 32.30 -2.64
N GLU A 527 9.58 32.15 -1.45
CA GLU A 527 11.02 31.86 -1.30
C GLU A 527 11.34 30.48 -1.87
N GLU A 528 10.50 29.49 -1.58
CA GLU A 528 10.63 28.14 -2.15
C GLU A 528 10.48 28.13 -3.68
N GLU A 529 9.57 28.93 -4.24
CA GLU A 529 9.42 29.08 -5.69
C GLU A 529 10.63 29.75 -6.32
N LYS A 530 11.21 30.75 -5.65
CA LYS A 530 12.43 31.41 -6.12
C LYS A 530 13.61 30.45 -6.15
N GLU A 531 13.85 29.72 -5.05
CA GLU A 531 14.93 28.72 -4.96
C GLU A 531 14.77 27.62 -6.03
N TRP A 532 13.53 27.15 -6.21
CA TRP A 532 13.22 26.13 -7.22
C TRP A 532 13.42 26.63 -8.66
N GLY A 533 13.00 27.86 -8.95
CA GLY A 533 13.22 28.50 -10.25
C GLY A 533 14.70 28.66 -10.59
N SER A 534 15.51 29.11 -9.62
CA SER A 534 16.96 29.23 -9.77
C SER A 534 17.64 27.89 -10.04
N PHE A 535 17.27 26.83 -9.31
CA PHE A 535 17.77 25.48 -9.55
C PHE A 535 17.48 25.00 -10.98
N TRP A 536 16.28 25.27 -11.47
CA TRP A 536 15.86 24.89 -12.82
C TRP A 536 16.66 25.60 -13.91
N GLN A 537 16.83 26.91 -13.79
CA GLN A 537 17.63 27.70 -14.72
C GLN A 537 19.08 27.19 -14.79
N ALA A 538 19.70 26.95 -13.63
CA ALA A 538 21.05 26.42 -13.55
C ALA A 538 21.17 25.02 -14.19
N SER A 539 20.19 24.14 -13.96
CA SER A 539 20.18 22.77 -14.49
C SER A 539 20.04 22.74 -16.02
N ILE A 540 19.21 23.61 -16.59
CA ILE A 540 19.06 23.75 -18.05
C ILE A 540 20.34 24.31 -18.67
N LEU A 541 20.92 25.36 -18.07
CA LEU A 541 22.17 25.97 -18.53
C LEU A 541 23.31 24.96 -18.56
N LYS A 542 23.44 24.15 -17.50
CA LYS A 542 24.44 23.06 -17.41
C LYS A 542 24.28 22.04 -18.54
N ARG A 543 23.04 21.69 -18.90
CA ARG A 543 22.77 20.79 -20.03
C ARG A 543 23.18 21.39 -21.37
N ILE A 544 22.87 22.66 -21.61
CA ILE A 544 23.23 23.37 -22.85
C ILE A 544 24.76 23.42 -23.00
N LEU A 545 25.48 23.75 -21.93
CA LEU A 545 26.94 23.75 -21.92
C LEU A 545 27.51 22.36 -22.20
N LEU A 546 27.00 21.31 -21.54
CA LEU A 546 27.41 19.93 -21.80
C LEU A 546 27.19 19.50 -23.26
N SER A 547 26.08 19.93 -23.89
CA SER A 547 25.84 19.63 -25.31
C SER A 547 26.74 20.40 -26.26
N LEU A 548 27.23 21.58 -25.86
CA LEU A 548 28.17 22.39 -26.65
C LEU A 548 29.62 21.88 -26.54
N PHE A 549 29.98 21.20 -25.44
CA PHE A 549 31.30 20.58 -25.26
C PHE A 549 31.42 19.16 -25.87
N LEU A 550 30.29 18.56 -26.26
CA LEU A 550 30.22 17.24 -26.92
C LEU A 550 30.01 17.33 -28.44
N LEU A 551 29.91 18.56 -28.97
CA LEU A 551 30.00 18.92 -30.39
C LEU A 551 31.38 19.50 -30.65
#